data_AF-A0A933F7Z3-F1
#
_entry.id   AF-A0A933F7Z3-F1
#
_cell.length_a   1.000
_cell.length_b   1.000
_cell.length_c   1.000
_cell.angle_alpha   90.00
_cell.angle_beta   90.00
_cell.angle_gamma   90.00
#
_symmetry.space_group_name_H-M   'P 1'
#
loop_
_entity.id
_entity.type
_entity.pdbx_description
1 polymer ?
#
loop_
_entity_poly.entity_id
_entity_poly.type
_entity_poly.pdbx_seq_one_letter_code
_entity_poly.pdbx_strand_id
1 'polypeptide(L)'
;VFLQKVKAEMANTMLRERQRGAAEQRWWESILRALVSKNHFAIVVDEDNTVLYTNFPVATKPEAAAKLHLLDVLDSQQQDVLRLVGTALDRPNQVVEADTVFRQQPCHVRAVHLEEEGELRRTMILFEPKKAAAGFPV
;
A
#
# COMPACT_ATOMS: atom_id res chain seq x y z
N VAL A 1 -3.94 32.70 28.17
CA VAL A 1 -3.41 31.46 28.81
C VAL A 1 -4.10 30.20 28.27
N PHE A 2 -5.43 30.08 28.32
CA PHE A 2 -6.15 28.87 27.84
C PHE A 2 -5.93 28.59 26.32
N LEU A 3 -6.12 29.58 25.46
CA LEU A 3 -5.93 29.42 24.00
C LEU A 3 -4.48 29.03 23.60
N GLN A 4 -3.49 29.45 24.39
CA GLN A 4 -2.09 29.05 24.15
C GLN A 4 -1.83 27.60 24.57
N LYS A 5 -2.46 27.13 25.65
CA LYS A 5 -2.40 25.72 26.06
C LYS A 5 -3.06 24.81 25.02
N VAL A 6 -4.24 25.17 24.53
CA VAL A 6 -4.94 24.41 23.47
C VAL A 6 -4.09 24.34 22.19
N LYS A 7 -3.49 25.45 21.76
CA LYS A 7 -2.58 25.45 20.60
C LYS A 7 -1.35 24.56 20.80
N ALA A 8 -0.76 24.56 21.99
CA ALA A 8 0.40 23.73 22.31
C ALA A 8 0.04 22.23 22.38
N GLU A 9 -1.13 21.90 22.93
CA GLU A 9 -1.66 20.53 22.93
C GLU A 9 -1.92 20.03 21.50
N MET A 10 -2.60 20.84 20.67
CA MET A 10 -2.80 20.50 19.25
C MET A 10 -1.49 20.28 18.50
N ALA A 11 -0.49 21.15 18.71
CA ALA A 11 0.82 21.02 18.08
C ALA A 11 1.56 19.74 18.53
N ASN A 12 1.47 19.39 19.81
CA ASN A 12 2.06 18.16 20.33
C ASN A 12 1.36 16.91 19.79
N THR A 13 0.04 16.94 19.66
CA THR A 13 -0.73 15.84 19.05
C THR A 13 -0.32 15.65 17.59
N MET A 14 -0.27 16.72 16.80
CA MET A 14 0.18 16.67 15.40
C MET A 14 1.62 16.15 15.26
N LEU A 15 2.52 16.53 16.17
CA LEU A 15 3.89 16.04 16.16
C LEU A 15 3.95 14.53 16.43
N ARG A 16 3.20 14.05 17.42
CA ARG A 16 3.10 12.62 17.76
C ARG A 16 2.51 11.82 16.61
N GLU A 17 1.47 12.32 15.96
CA GLU A 17 0.87 11.69 14.78
C GLU A 17 1.86 11.57 13.61
N ARG A 18 2.61 12.65 13.32
CA ARG A 18 3.67 12.62 12.30
C ARG A 18 4.77 11.62 12.63
N GLN A 19 5.22 11.57 13.88
CA GLN A 19 6.23 10.61 14.33
C GLN A 19 5.72 9.17 14.22
N ARG A 20 4.45 8.93 14.58
CA ARG A 20 3.80 7.62 14.44
C ARG A 20 3.74 7.19 12.98
N GLY A 21 3.31 8.06 12.07
CA GLY A 21 3.27 7.76 10.63
C GLY A 21 4.66 7.46 10.05
N ALA A 22 5.68 8.21 10.45
CA ALA A 22 7.06 7.95 10.01
C ALA A 22 7.61 6.62 10.55
N ALA A 23 7.28 6.27 11.79
CA ALA A 23 7.66 4.97 12.37
C ALA A 23 6.95 3.82 11.67
N GLU A 24 5.66 3.96 11.37
CA GLU A 24 4.88 2.98 10.63
C GLU A 24 5.42 2.76 9.22
N GLN A 25 5.73 3.82 8.49
CA GLN A 25 6.32 3.71 7.15
C GLN A 25 7.66 2.93 7.18
N ARG A 26 8.54 3.23 8.13
CA ARG A 26 9.81 2.50 8.31
C ARG A 26 9.60 1.05 8.69
N TRP A 27 8.55 0.76 9.46
CA TRP A 27 8.18 -0.60 9.82
C TRP A 27 7.77 -1.41 8.60
N TRP A 28 6.87 -0.87 7.77
CA TRP A 28 6.46 -1.50 6.51
C TRP A 28 7.63 -1.68 5.54
N GLU A 29 8.49 -0.66 5.41
CA GLU A 29 9.72 -0.77 4.62
C GLU A 29 10.59 -1.95 5.08
N SER A 30 10.78 -2.08 6.40
CA SER A 30 11.62 -3.14 6.99
C SER A 30 11.04 -4.53 6.74
N ILE A 31 9.73 -4.70 6.96
CA ILE A 31 9.03 -5.98 6.74
C ILE A 31 9.11 -6.38 5.28
N LEU A 32 8.73 -5.48 4.37
CA LEU A 32 8.63 -5.81 2.96
C LEU A 32 10.01 -6.04 2.35
N ARG A 33 11.04 -5.31 2.80
CA ARG A 33 12.42 -5.57 2.40
C ARG A 33 12.94 -6.93 2.87
N ALA A 34 12.46 -7.44 4.01
CA ALA A 34 12.86 -8.72 4.55
C ALA A 34 12.13 -9.92 3.91
N LEU A 35 10.84 -9.76 3.57
CA LEU A 35 9.97 -10.86 3.16
C LEU A 35 9.68 -10.91 1.66
N VAL A 36 9.67 -9.76 0.97
CA VAL A 36 9.27 -9.69 -0.45
C VAL A 36 10.48 -9.97 -1.33
N SER A 37 10.34 -10.95 -2.22
CA SER A 37 11.34 -11.26 -3.25
C SER A 37 11.66 -10.03 -4.10
N LYS A 38 12.92 -9.89 -4.53
CA LYS A 38 13.39 -8.71 -5.30
C LYS A 38 12.61 -8.42 -6.59
N ASN A 39 11.98 -9.45 -7.17
CA ASN A 39 11.20 -9.34 -8.41
C ASN A 39 9.70 -9.16 -8.15
N HIS A 40 9.25 -9.11 -6.89
CA HIS A 40 7.85 -8.92 -6.53
C HIS A 40 7.59 -7.46 -6.20
N PHE A 41 6.34 -7.02 -6.37
CA PHE A 41 5.93 -5.65 -6.10
C PHE A 41 4.95 -5.64 -4.93
N ALA A 42 5.09 -4.69 -4.01
CA ALA A 42 4.21 -4.54 -2.86
C ALA A 42 3.76 -3.09 -2.73
N ILE A 43 2.49 -2.91 -2.36
CA ILE A 43 1.86 -1.63 -2.06
C ILE A 43 1.18 -1.78 -0.71
N VAL A 44 1.37 -0.80 0.18
CA VAL A 44 0.64 -0.69 1.45
C VAL A 44 -0.08 0.64 1.48
N VAL A 45 -1.38 0.62 1.80
CA VAL A 45 -2.20 1.81 1.91
C VAL A 45 -2.93 1.88 3.26
N ASP A 46 -3.25 3.10 3.68
CA ASP A 46 -4.10 3.37 4.86
C ASP A 46 -5.60 3.31 4.55
N GLU A 47 -6.42 3.64 5.55
CA GLU A 47 -7.89 3.68 5.45
C GLU A 47 -8.43 4.64 4.39
N ASP A 48 -7.65 5.67 4.03
CA ASP A 48 -8.00 6.66 3.01
C ASP A 48 -7.42 6.30 1.63
N ASN A 49 -6.90 5.07 1.47
CA ASN A 49 -6.16 4.61 0.29
C ASN A 49 -4.90 5.45 -0.02
N THR A 50 -4.36 6.15 0.98
CA THR A 50 -3.06 6.82 0.85
C THR A 50 -1.96 5.78 0.94
N VAL A 51 -1.01 5.84 0.01
CA VAL A 51 0.16 4.97 -0.04
C VAL A 51 1.09 5.28 1.13
N LEU A 52 1.25 4.30 2.02
CA LEU A 52 2.24 4.32 3.10
C LEU A 52 3.60 3.88 2.59
N TYR A 53 3.65 2.85 1.74
CA TYR A 53 4.90 2.31 1.21
C TYR A 53 4.70 1.54 -0.10
N THR A 54 5.70 1.63 -0.99
CA THR A 54 5.90 0.73 -2.14
C THR A 54 7.35 0.27 -2.18
N ASN A 55 7.60 -0.99 -2.55
CA ASN A 55 8.97 -1.51 -2.73
C ASN A 55 9.55 -1.25 -4.14
N PHE A 56 8.86 -0.45 -4.95
CA PHE A 56 9.22 -0.12 -6.33
C PHE A 56 8.98 1.37 -6.61
N PRO A 57 9.67 1.94 -7.62
CA PRO A 57 9.49 3.33 -7.98
C PRO A 57 8.11 3.56 -8.62
N VAL A 58 7.42 4.59 -8.14
CA VAL A 58 6.18 5.11 -8.74
C VAL A 58 6.54 6.26 -9.69
N ALA A 59 5.96 6.27 -10.89
CA ALA A 59 6.30 7.25 -11.93
C ALA A 59 5.86 8.68 -11.59
N THR A 60 4.78 8.81 -10.82
CA THR A 60 4.25 10.05 -10.28
C THR A 60 5.13 10.49 -9.10
N LYS A 61 5.97 11.50 -9.33
CA LYS A 61 6.57 12.28 -8.24
C LYS A 61 5.52 13.28 -7.77
N PRO A 62 4.85 13.09 -6.63
CA PRO A 62 4.09 14.18 -6.04
C PRO A 62 5.04 15.36 -5.78
N GLU A 63 4.53 16.59 -5.89
CA GLU A 63 5.18 17.73 -5.24
C GLU A 63 5.47 17.38 -3.78
N ALA A 64 6.53 17.92 -3.17
CA ALA A 64 7.11 17.47 -1.90
C ALA A 64 6.16 17.41 -0.68
N ALA A 65 4.89 17.80 -0.83
CA ALA A 65 3.84 17.75 0.19
C ALA A 65 2.59 16.92 -0.20
N ALA A 66 2.48 16.41 -1.43
CA ALA A 66 1.30 15.65 -1.86
C ALA A 66 1.42 14.17 -1.48
N LYS A 67 0.40 13.66 -0.78
CA LYS A 67 0.25 12.24 -0.45
C LYS A 67 -0.09 11.47 -1.74
N LEU A 68 0.59 10.35 -1.98
CA LEU A 68 0.30 9.44 -3.09
C LEU A 68 -0.97 8.64 -2.77
N HIS A 69 -1.94 8.65 -3.69
CA HIS A 69 -3.14 7.82 -3.57
C HIS A 69 -2.97 6.50 -4.33
N LEU A 70 -3.69 5.45 -3.93
CA LEU A 70 -3.60 4.13 -4.58
C LEU A 70 -3.81 4.20 -6.10
N LEU A 71 -4.76 5.00 -6.55
CA LEU A 71 -5.08 5.21 -7.97
C LEU A 71 -3.99 5.97 -8.75
N ASP A 72 -3.03 6.61 -8.06
CA ASP A 72 -1.85 7.18 -8.71
C ASP A 72 -0.81 6.10 -9.04
N VAL A 73 -0.90 4.93 -8.38
CA VAL A 73 -0.02 3.78 -8.57
C VAL A 73 -0.65 2.72 -9.47
N LEU A 74 -1.96 2.48 -9.29
CA LEU A 74 -2.77 1.59 -10.10
C LEU A 74 -3.59 2.43 -11.08
N ASP A 75 -3.29 2.34 -12.37
CA ASP A 75 -4.08 3.05 -13.38
C ASP A 75 -5.49 2.44 -13.52
N SER A 76 -6.38 3.17 -14.20
CA SER A 76 -7.76 2.73 -14.45
C SER A 76 -7.86 1.49 -15.35
N GLN A 77 -6.77 1.05 -15.98
CA GLN A 77 -6.74 -0.17 -16.78
C GLN A 77 -6.58 -1.43 -15.91
N GLN A 78 -6.17 -1.28 -14.64
CA GLN A 78 -6.00 -2.37 -13.68
C GLN A 78 -7.29 -2.70 -12.92
N GLN A 79 -8.42 -2.80 -13.65
CA GLN A 79 -9.75 -3.06 -13.06
C GLN A 79 -9.81 -4.36 -12.25
N ASP A 80 -9.08 -5.39 -12.68
CA ASP A 80 -9.03 -6.67 -11.97
C ASP A 80 -8.35 -6.53 -10.59
N VAL A 81 -7.31 -5.71 -10.48
CA VAL A 81 -6.62 -5.44 -9.20
C VAL A 81 -7.55 -4.66 -8.28
N LEU A 82 -8.24 -3.64 -8.80
CA LEU A 82 -9.22 -2.87 -8.00
C LEU A 82 -10.37 -3.75 -7.50
N ARG A 83 -10.84 -4.70 -8.32
CA ARG A 83 -11.86 -5.68 -7.92
C ARG A 83 -11.35 -6.61 -6.81
N LEU A 84 -10.09 -7.05 -6.91
CA LEU A 84 -9.46 -7.86 -5.88
C LEU A 84 -9.36 -7.10 -4.55
N VAL A 85 -8.96 -5.81 -4.59
CA VAL A 85 -8.92 -4.94 -3.42
C VAL A 85 -10.32 -4.77 -2.81
N GLY A 86 -11.35 -4.54 -3.64
CA GLY A 86 -12.75 -4.51 -3.18
C GLY A 86 -13.16 -5.80 -2.46
N THR A 87 -12.77 -6.95 -3.02
CA THR A 87 -13.04 -8.26 -2.40
C THR A 87 -12.30 -8.43 -1.06
N ALA A 88 -11.10 -7.85 -0.92
CA ALA A 88 -10.36 -7.85 0.33
C ALA A 88 -11.05 -7.00 1.40
N LEU A 89 -11.59 -5.83 1.01
CA LEU A 89 -12.37 -4.96 1.90
C LEU A 89 -13.66 -5.64 2.38
N ASP A 90 -14.33 -6.41 1.50
CA ASP A 90 -15.52 -7.19 1.87
C ASP A 90 -15.20 -8.40 2.78
N ARG A 91 -13.92 -8.80 2.84
CA ARG A 91 -13.43 -9.98 3.59
C ARG A 91 -12.19 -9.61 4.41
N PRO A 92 -12.34 -8.74 5.43
CA PRO A 92 -11.21 -8.31 6.23
C PRO A 92 -10.51 -9.50 6.91
N ASN A 93 -9.22 -9.32 7.13
CA ASN A 93 -8.29 -10.28 7.74
C ASN A 93 -8.13 -11.59 6.96
N GLN A 94 -8.62 -11.66 5.72
CA GLN A 94 -8.43 -12.78 4.81
C GLN A 94 -7.55 -12.36 3.63
N VAL A 95 -6.67 -13.27 3.21
CA VAL A 95 -5.93 -13.09 1.96
C VAL A 95 -6.84 -13.50 0.82
N VAL A 96 -7.07 -12.58 -0.11
CA VAL A 96 -7.76 -12.83 -1.37
C VAL A 96 -6.73 -12.80 -2.50
N GLU A 97 -6.91 -13.68 -3.48
CA GLU A 97 -5.89 -13.93 -4.50
C GLU A 97 -6.54 -13.98 -5.89
N ALA A 98 -5.85 -13.45 -6.89
CA ALA A 98 -6.26 -13.53 -8.29
C ALA A 98 -5.06 -13.44 -9.23
N ASP A 99 -5.19 -14.02 -10.41
CA ASP A 99 -4.23 -13.82 -11.50
C ASP A 99 -4.67 -12.63 -12.35
N THR A 100 -3.76 -11.69 -12.60
CA THR A 100 -4.02 -10.50 -13.41
C THR A 100 -2.74 -10.00 -14.06
N VAL A 101 -2.82 -8.90 -14.83
CA VAL A 101 -1.68 -8.25 -15.47
C VAL A 101 -1.36 -6.98 -14.69
N PHE A 102 -0.11 -6.85 -14.26
CA PHE A 102 0.41 -5.63 -13.64
C PHE A 102 1.68 -5.20 -14.38
N ARG A 103 1.76 -3.92 -14.78
CA ARG A 103 2.90 -3.38 -15.55
C ARG A 103 3.27 -4.24 -16.78
N GLN A 104 2.25 -4.64 -17.55
CA GLN A 104 2.38 -5.50 -18.74
C GLN A 104 2.96 -6.90 -18.48
N GLN A 105 3.02 -7.36 -17.22
CA GLN A 105 3.47 -8.69 -16.86
C GLN A 105 2.33 -9.48 -16.20
N PRO A 106 2.13 -10.76 -16.55
CA PRO A 106 1.24 -11.64 -15.79
C PRO A 106 1.75 -11.81 -14.36
N CYS A 107 0.88 -11.55 -13.38
CA CYS A 107 1.18 -11.62 -11.97
C CYS A 107 0.13 -12.45 -11.26
N HIS A 108 0.56 -13.22 -10.26
CA HIS A 108 -0.32 -13.66 -9.20
C HIS A 108 -0.40 -12.54 -8.16
N VAL A 109 -1.59 -12.08 -7.83
CA VAL A 109 -1.80 -10.93 -6.95
C VAL A 109 -2.54 -11.39 -5.71
N ARG A 110 -2.01 -11.00 -4.55
CA ARG A 110 -2.56 -11.28 -3.24
C ARG A 110 -2.88 -9.95 -2.57
N ALA A 111 -4.09 -9.79 -2.07
CA ALA A 111 -4.48 -8.62 -1.29
C ALA A 111 -5.01 -9.05 0.07
N VAL A 112 -4.71 -8.26 1.09
CA VAL A 112 -5.27 -8.42 2.43
C VAL A 112 -5.64 -7.05 2.97
N HIS A 113 -6.87 -6.93 3.47
CA HIS A 113 -7.31 -5.77 4.24
C HIS A 113 -7.33 -6.17 5.70
N LEU A 114 -6.57 -5.47 6.55
CA LEU A 114 -6.62 -5.64 7.99
C LEU A 114 -7.65 -4.68 8.56
N GLU A 115 -8.60 -5.24 9.29
CA GLU A 115 -9.61 -4.49 10.02
C GLU A 115 -9.83 -5.12 11.39
N GLU A 116 -9.49 -4.38 12.44
CA GLU A 116 -9.71 -4.75 13.83
C GLU A 116 -10.25 -3.54 14.61
N GLU A 117 -11.17 -3.78 15.55
CA GLU A 117 -11.85 -2.72 16.28
C GLU A 117 -10.85 -1.92 17.13
N GLY A 118 -10.80 -0.60 16.92
CA GLY A 118 -9.87 0.29 17.62
C GLY A 118 -8.45 0.31 17.05
N GLU A 119 -8.18 -0.43 15.97
CA GLU A 119 -6.89 -0.45 15.30
C GLU A 119 -6.89 0.32 13.96
N LEU A 120 -5.68 0.56 13.45
CA LEU A 120 -5.46 1.20 12.15
C LEU A 120 -5.76 0.20 11.03
N ARG A 121 -6.63 0.58 10.09
CA ARG A 121 -6.99 -0.27 8.96
C ARG A 121 -5.96 -0.15 7.86
N ARG A 122 -5.46 -1.28 7.35
CA ARG A 122 -4.39 -1.29 6.34
C ARG A 122 -4.67 -2.28 5.25
N THR A 123 -4.43 -1.88 4.01
CA THR A 123 -4.52 -2.81 2.87
C THR A 123 -3.13 -3.02 2.29
N MET A 124 -2.72 -4.28 2.20
CA MET A 124 -1.50 -4.69 1.53
C MET A 124 -1.86 -5.41 0.24
N ILE A 125 -1.17 -5.05 -0.85
CA ILE A 125 -1.30 -5.67 -2.17
C ILE A 125 0.08 -6.14 -2.59
N LEU A 126 0.22 -7.43 -2.86
CA LEU A 126 1.44 -8.09 -3.31
C LEU A 126 1.23 -8.61 -4.73
N PHE A 127 2.13 -8.26 -5.63
CA PHE A 127 2.18 -8.76 -6.99
C PHE A 127 3.40 -9.67 -7.12
N GLU A 128 3.16 -10.91 -7.51
CA GLU A 128 4.16 -11.94 -7.72
C GLU A 128 4.20 -12.23 -9.22
N PRO A 129 5.13 -11.62 -9.97
CA PRO A 129 5.17 -11.82 -11.40
C PRO A 129 5.42 -13.28 -11.74
N LYS A 130 4.57 -13.83 -12.59
CA LYS A 130 4.76 -15.17 -13.12
C LYS A 130 6.03 -15.14 -13.96
N LYS A 131 6.95 -16.07 -13.68
CA LYS A 131 8.16 -16.23 -14.48
C LYS A 131 7.71 -16.37 -15.94
N ALA A 132 8.21 -15.50 -16.82
CA ALA A 132 7.98 -15.65 -18.26
C ALA A 132 8.31 -17.09 -18.60
N ALA A 133 7.36 -17.83 -19.16
CA ALA A 133 7.60 -19.20 -19.59
C ALA A 133 8.80 -19.16 -20.54
N ALA A 134 9.95 -19.64 -20.08
CA ALA A 134 11.11 -19.84 -20.92
C ALA A 134 10.74 -20.95 -21.89
N GLY A 135 10.26 -20.58 -23.08
CA GLY A 135 9.90 -21.57 -24.08
C GLY A 135 8.95 -21.03 -25.14
N PHE A 136 9.48 -20.28 -26.09
CA PHE A 136 9.20 -20.50 -27.52
C PHE A 136 10.45 -20.05 -28.30
N PRO A 137 11.29 -20.98 -28.79
CA PRO A 137 12.21 -20.65 -29.86
C PRO A 137 11.39 -20.45 -31.14
N VAL A 138 11.60 -19.31 -31.81
CA VAL A 138 11.25 -19.15 -33.24
C VAL A 138 12.46 -19.57 -34.05
#